data_AF-A0A5C7PAU1-F1
#
_entry.id   AF-A0A5C7PAU1-F1
#
_cell.length_a   1.000
_cell.length_b   1.000
_cell.length_c   1.000
_cell.angle_alpha   90.00
_cell.angle_beta   90.00
_cell.angle_gamma   90.00
#
_symmetry.space_group_name_H-M   'P 1'
#
loop_
_entity.id
_entity.type
_entity.pdbx_description
1 polymer ?
#
loop_
_entity_poly.entity_id
_entity_poly.type
_entity_poly.pdbx_seq_one_letter_code
_entity_poly.pdbx_strand_id
1 'polypeptide(L)'
;LECEAASLAGRRATDADLQRIGEAYARVEALFAEGTSPEVLEQQVKADLAFHQAIAEAAHNVMFGHLTASLFRVINDHIDRNLRHLRGHASNWLELRGQHLAIWDGIRSRDPAAAQAAVRRHIDFVHESMEARARHEARESRAKVAQRLTRGPGVKAEVEG
;
A
#
# COMPACT_ATOMS: atom_id res chain seq x y z
N LEU A 1 4.27 -14.74 2.36
CA LEU A 1 4.74 -14.41 3.72
C LEU A 1 3.59 -13.86 4.55
N GLU A 2 3.02 -12.71 4.18
CA GLU A 2 1.97 -12.07 4.98
C GLU A 2 0.69 -12.89 5.16
N CYS A 3 0.22 -13.63 4.14
CA CYS A 3 -0.98 -14.46 4.30
C CYS A 3 -0.80 -15.54 5.38
N GLU A 4 0.38 -16.18 5.43
CA GLU A 4 0.70 -17.15 6.48
C GLU A 4 0.85 -16.48 7.84
N ALA A 5 1.50 -15.31 7.88
CA ALA A 5 1.64 -14.53 9.09
C ALA A 5 0.26 -14.14 9.67
N ALA A 6 -0.67 -13.67 8.84
CA ALA A 6 -2.03 -13.33 9.25
C ALA A 6 -2.84 -14.55 9.70
N SER A 7 -2.71 -15.69 9.00
CA SER A 7 -3.33 -16.94 9.46
C SER A 7 -2.82 -17.35 10.84
N LEU A 8 -1.51 -17.25 11.07
CA LEU A 8 -0.91 -17.56 12.36
C LEU A 8 -1.26 -16.54 13.43
N ALA A 9 -1.33 -15.25 13.12
CA ALA A 9 -1.79 -14.22 14.02
C ALA A 9 -3.24 -14.49 14.45
N GLY A 10 -4.14 -14.83 13.53
CA GLY A 10 -5.51 -15.25 13.84
C GLY A 10 -5.57 -16.46 14.79
N ARG A 11 -4.59 -17.39 14.72
CA ARG A 11 -4.49 -18.53 15.67
C ARG A 11 -3.85 -18.19 17.00
N ARG A 12 -2.81 -17.35 17.00
CA ARG A 12 -1.81 -17.27 18.08
C ARG A 12 -1.77 -15.93 18.81
N ALA A 13 -2.36 -14.87 18.26
CA ALA A 13 -2.29 -13.55 18.87
C ALA A 13 -2.78 -13.59 20.33
N THR A 14 -1.95 -13.06 21.22
CA THR A 14 -2.35 -12.79 22.62
C THR A 14 -3.27 -11.56 22.66
N ASP A 15 -3.91 -11.31 23.79
CA ASP A 15 -4.76 -10.11 23.94
C ASP A 15 -3.93 -8.83 23.81
N ALA A 16 -2.66 -8.86 24.27
CA ALA A 16 -1.72 -7.75 24.06
C ALA A 16 -1.38 -7.56 22.57
N ASP A 17 -1.26 -8.65 21.79
CA ASP A 17 -1.05 -8.54 20.34
C ASP A 17 -2.28 -7.96 19.65
N LEU A 18 -3.48 -8.41 20.02
CA LEU A 18 -4.73 -7.87 19.47
C LEU A 18 -4.88 -6.38 19.78
N GLN A 19 -4.50 -5.94 20.99
CA GLN A 19 -4.47 -4.52 21.31
C GLN A 19 -3.50 -3.76 20.40
N ARG A 20 -2.26 -4.23 20.24
CA ARG A 20 -1.25 -3.57 19.38
C ARG A 20 -1.70 -3.49 17.92
N ILE A 21 -2.27 -4.57 17.38
CA ILE A 21 -2.79 -4.58 16.00
C ILE A 21 -3.99 -3.63 15.88
N GLY A 22 -4.89 -3.63 16.86
CA GLY A 22 -6.05 -2.73 16.88
C GLY A 22 -5.65 -1.25 16.91
N GLU A 23 -4.64 -0.89 17.71
CA GLU A 23 -4.09 0.47 17.76
C GLU A 23 -3.44 0.87 16.42
N ALA A 24 -2.70 -0.05 15.80
CA ALA A 24 -2.11 0.18 14.48
C ALA A 24 -3.17 0.35 13.39
N TYR A 25 -4.22 -0.48 13.40
CA TYR A 25 -5.37 -0.36 12.50
C TYR A 25 -6.11 0.97 12.69
N ALA A 26 -6.40 1.36 13.93
CA ALA A 26 -7.06 2.63 14.23
C ALA A 26 -6.24 3.82 13.71
N ARG A 27 -4.90 3.74 13.80
CA ARG A 27 -4.00 4.75 13.24
C ARG A 27 -4.07 4.81 11.71
N VAL A 28 -4.11 3.66 11.03
CA VAL A 28 -4.33 3.59 9.57
C VAL A 28 -5.64 4.28 9.20
N GLU A 29 -6.76 3.91 9.85
CA GLU A 29 -8.07 4.48 9.54
C GLU A 29 -8.12 6.00 9.77
N ALA A 30 -7.55 6.48 10.87
CA ALA A 30 -7.49 7.91 11.17
C ALA A 30 -6.73 8.67 10.07
N LEU A 31 -5.51 8.26 9.76
CA LEU A 31 -4.67 8.91 8.74
C LEU A 31 -5.27 8.79 7.34
N PHE A 32 -5.94 7.68 7.02
CA PHE A 32 -6.55 7.48 5.71
C PHE A 32 -7.83 8.31 5.51
N ALA A 33 -8.45 8.78 6.61
CA ALA A 33 -9.53 9.75 6.60
C ALA A 33 -9.06 11.21 6.50
N GLU A 34 -7.77 11.48 6.73
CA GLU A 34 -7.18 12.81 6.58
C GLU A 34 -7.00 13.21 5.09
N GLY A 35 -6.41 14.39 4.85
CA GLY A 35 -6.19 14.97 3.53
C GLY A 35 -5.07 14.30 2.72
N THR A 36 -4.51 15.04 1.75
CA THR A 36 -3.46 14.55 0.84
C THR A 36 -2.21 15.43 0.86
N SER A 37 -1.92 16.10 1.98
CA SER A 37 -0.66 16.82 2.10
C SER A 37 0.52 15.83 2.02
N PRO A 38 1.72 16.27 1.57
CA PRO A 38 2.89 15.40 1.52
C PRO A 38 3.20 14.72 2.85
N GLU A 39 3.05 15.44 3.96
CA GLU A 39 3.29 14.96 5.33
C GLU A 39 2.28 13.89 5.72
N VAL A 40 0.99 14.11 5.43
CA VAL A 40 -0.07 13.12 5.68
C VAL A 40 0.17 11.84 4.87
N LEU A 41 0.53 11.98 3.59
CA LEU A 41 0.82 10.83 2.73
C LEU A 41 2.00 10.00 3.26
N GLU A 42 3.06 10.65 3.74
CA GLU A 42 4.19 9.94 4.38
C GLU A 42 3.74 9.20 5.66
N GLN A 43 2.89 9.82 6.47
CA GLN A 43 2.34 9.18 7.66
C GLN A 43 1.42 8.01 7.34
N GLN A 44 0.61 8.10 6.27
CA GLN A 44 -0.23 7.01 5.80
C GLN A 44 0.61 5.78 5.43
N VAL A 45 1.71 5.96 4.68
CA VAL A 45 2.64 4.87 4.34
C VAL A 45 3.24 4.26 5.60
N LYS A 46 3.72 5.08 6.55
CA LYS A 46 4.29 4.57 7.80
C LYS A 46 3.28 3.77 8.63
N ALA A 47 2.03 4.23 8.69
CA ALA A 47 0.97 3.55 9.42
C ALA A 47 0.59 2.21 8.78
N ASP A 48 0.50 2.18 7.45
CA ASP A 48 0.26 0.96 6.67
C ASP A 48 1.33 -0.10 6.97
N LEU A 49 2.61 0.24 6.81
CA LEU A 49 3.71 -0.68 7.11
C LEU A 49 3.73 -1.14 8.57
N ALA A 50 3.43 -0.25 9.52
CA ALA A 50 3.38 -0.58 10.94
C ALA A 50 2.25 -1.58 11.26
N PHE A 51 1.09 -1.45 10.60
CA PHE A 51 -0.02 -2.39 10.76
C PHE A 51 0.37 -3.79 10.29
N HIS A 52 0.94 -3.91 9.09
CA HIS A 52 1.39 -5.19 8.56
C HIS A 52 2.53 -5.82 9.38
N GLN A 53 3.45 -4.99 9.90
CA GLN A 53 4.51 -5.44 10.80
C GLN A 53 3.95 -6.00 12.12
N ALA A 54 2.96 -5.32 12.73
CA ALA A 54 2.31 -5.79 13.95
C ALA A 54 1.64 -7.17 13.77
N ILE A 55 1.01 -7.39 12.61
CA ILE A 55 0.43 -8.69 12.24
C ILE A 55 1.53 -9.76 12.13
N ALA A 56 2.65 -9.43 11.47
CA ALA A 56 3.77 -10.36 11.30
C ALA A 56 4.40 -10.79 12.64
N GLU A 57 4.51 -9.87 13.60
CA GLU A 57 4.99 -10.16 14.95
C GLU A 57 4.02 -11.03 15.74
N ALA A 58 2.71 -10.77 15.62
CA ALA A 58 1.67 -11.55 16.29
C ALA A 58 1.53 -12.99 15.78
N ALA A 59 2.18 -13.33 14.66
CA ALA A 59 2.30 -14.71 14.20
C ALA A 59 3.16 -15.60 15.15
N HIS A 60 3.89 -14.98 16.09
CA HIS A 60 4.83 -15.64 17.00
C HIS A 60 5.82 -16.53 16.24
N ASN A 61 6.33 -16.00 15.13
CA ASN A 61 7.41 -16.57 14.36
C ASN A 61 8.39 -15.44 14.02
N VAL A 62 9.52 -15.44 14.71
CA VAL A 62 10.57 -14.41 14.64
C VAL A 62 11.04 -14.19 13.19
N MET A 63 11.05 -15.22 12.35
CA MET A 63 11.41 -15.08 10.94
C MET A 63 10.42 -14.22 10.15
N PHE A 64 9.10 -14.30 10.42
CA PHE A 64 8.14 -13.44 9.72
C PHE A 64 8.33 -11.96 10.08
N GLY A 65 8.57 -11.65 11.35
CA GLY A 65 8.87 -10.27 11.77
C GLY A 65 10.12 -9.71 11.07
N HIS A 66 11.21 -10.48 11.02
CA HIS A 66 12.44 -10.04 10.36
C HIS A 66 12.32 -9.95 8.83
N LEU A 67 11.69 -10.93 8.19
CA LEU A 67 11.52 -10.94 6.73
C LEU A 67 10.58 -9.83 6.27
N THR A 68 9.49 -9.58 7.00
CA THR A 68 8.53 -8.49 6.68
C THR A 68 9.21 -7.13 6.80
N ALA A 69 9.90 -6.85 7.92
CA ALA A 69 10.65 -5.61 8.09
C ALA A 69 11.74 -5.42 7.02
N SER A 70 12.39 -6.51 6.59
CA SER A 70 13.42 -6.46 5.54
C SER A 70 12.84 -6.21 4.17
N LEU A 71 11.73 -6.87 3.84
CA LEU A 71 11.00 -6.65 2.60
C LEU A 71 10.52 -5.21 2.50
N PHE A 72 9.89 -4.69 3.54
CA PHE A 72 9.36 -3.32 3.57
C PHE A 72 10.43 -2.27 3.32
N ARG A 73 11.67 -2.45 3.82
CA ARG A 73 12.79 -1.55 3.48
C ARG A 73 13.11 -1.53 1.99
N VAL A 74 12.96 -2.65 1.29
CA VAL A 74 13.23 -2.75 -0.16
C VAL A 74 12.09 -2.16 -0.98
N ILE A 75 10.84 -2.39 -0.58
CA ILE A 75 9.66 -2.02 -1.38
C ILE A 75 8.96 -0.73 -0.94
N ASN A 76 9.44 -0.04 0.10
CA ASN A 76 8.81 1.17 0.66
C ASN A 76 8.48 2.23 -0.40
N ASP A 77 9.43 2.50 -1.30
CA ASP A 77 9.26 3.46 -2.39
C ASP A 77 8.19 3.01 -3.43
N HIS A 78 8.04 1.70 -3.64
CA HIS A 78 6.96 1.18 -4.48
C HIS A 78 5.60 1.29 -3.79
N ILE A 79 5.53 1.06 -2.48
CA ILE A 79 4.32 1.20 -1.67
C ILE A 79 3.89 2.67 -1.63
N ASP A 80 4.80 3.60 -1.34
CA ASP A 80 4.52 5.05 -1.33
C ASP A 80 3.92 5.52 -2.67
N ARG A 81 4.58 5.20 -3.79
CA ARG A 81 4.05 5.56 -5.12
C ARG A 81 2.70 4.93 -5.42
N ASN A 82 2.49 3.67 -5.01
CA ASN A 82 1.21 3.00 -5.23
C ASN A 82 0.10 3.63 -4.40
N LEU A 83 0.36 3.92 -3.12
CA LEU A 83 -0.61 4.53 -2.23
C LEU A 83 -1.03 5.93 -2.71
N ARG A 84 -0.07 6.73 -3.20
CA ARG A 84 -0.35 8.03 -3.85
C ARG A 84 -1.22 7.89 -5.09
N HIS A 85 -0.98 6.87 -5.92
CA HIS A 85 -1.79 6.59 -7.11
C HIS A 85 -3.23 6.16 -6.75
N LEU A 86 -3.37 5.25 -5.78
CA LEU A 86 -4.66 4.81 -5.26
C LEU A 86 -5.44 5.97 -4.64
N ARG A 87 -4.76 6.86 -3.90
CA ARG A 87 -5.38 8.04 -3.29
C ARG A 87 -5.98 9.01 -4.32
N GLY A 88 -5.46 9.04 -5.54
CA GLY A 88 -6.05 9.80 -6.64
C GLY A 88 -7.40 9.26 -7.14
N HIS A 89 -7.82 8.07 -6.71
CA HIS A 89 -9.03 7.38 -7.16
C HIS A 89 -9.91 6.99 -5.95
N ALA A 90 -11.01 7.72 -5.74
CA ALA A 90 -11.85 7.57 -4.55
C ALA A 90 -12.37 6.13 -4.32
N SER A 91 -12.75 5.41 -5.38
CA SER A 91 -13.21 4.02 -5.30
C SER A 91 -12.13 3.09 -4.77
N ASN A 92 -10.92 3.20 -5.32
CA ASN A 92 -9.78 2.36 -4.94
C ASN A 92 -9.34 2.66 -3.52
N TRP A 93 -9.40 3.93 -3.10
CA TRP A 93 -9.11 4.33 -1.73
C TRP A 93 -10.10 3.72 -0.72
N LEU A 94 -11.39 3.74 -1.06
CA LEU A 94 -12.42 3.14 -0.22
C LEU A 94 -12.27 1.61 -0.14
N GLU A 95 -11.97 0.97 -1.27
CA GLU A 95 -11.72 -0.47 -1.32
C GLU A 95 -10.52 -0.86 -0.45
N LEU A 96 -9.40 -0.15 -0.55
CA LEU A 96 -8.21 -0.40 0.27
C LEU A 96 -8.50 -0.32 1.77
N ARG A 97 -9.25 0.71 2.21
CA ARG A 97 -9.69 0.82 3.62
C ARG A 97 -10.56 -0.35 4.05
N GLY A 98 -11.50 -0.77 3.19
CA GLY A 98 -12.34 -1.94 3.43
C GLY A 98 -11.53 -3.23 3.57
N GLN A 99 -10.45 -3.37 2.80
CA GLN A 99 -9.53 -4.51 2.90
C GLN A 99 -8.76 -4.52 4.24
N HIS A 100 -8.27 -3.36 4.71
CA HIS A 100 -7.62 -3.26 6.03
C HIS A 100 -8.57 -3.65 7.17
N LEU A 101 -9.82 -3.18 7.12
CA LEU A 101 -10.86 -3.60 8.08
C LEU A 101 -11.07 -5.12 8.04
N ALA A 102 -11.20 -5.71 6.85
CA ALA A 102 -11.40 -7.16 6.72
C ALA A 102 -10.22 -7.99 7.28
N ILE A 103 -8.99 -7.50 7.14
CA ILE A 103 -7.80 -8.13 7.74
C ILE A 103 -7.89 -8.06 9.26
N TRP A 104 -8.15 -6.87 9.80
CA TRP A 104 -8.30 -6.67 11.25
C TRP A 104 -9.43 -7.54 11.82
N ASP A 105 -10.59 -7.57 11.16
CA ASP A 105 -11.74 -8.37 11.57
C ASP A 105 -11.40 -9.86 11.62
N GLY A 106 -10.73 -10.40 10.60
CA GLY A 106 -10.33 -11.81 10.60
C GLY A 106 -9.36 -12.16 11.74
N ILE A 107 -8.45 -11.25 12.09
CA ILE A 107 -7.50 -11.47 13.18
C ILE A 107 -8.19 -11.35 14.54
N ARG A 108 -8.98 -10.29 14.78
CA ARG A 108 -9.64 -10.06 16.08
C ARG A 108 -10.71 -11.09 16.39
N SER A 109 -11.36 -11.65 15.37
CA SER A 109 -12.30 -12.77 15.53
C SER A 109 -11.59 -14.11 15.76
N ARG A 110 -10.25 -14.11 15.78
CA ARG A 110 -9.42 -15.32 15.88
C ARG A 110 -9.76 -16.35 14.80
N ASP A 111 -10.05 -15.88 13.58
CA ASP A 111 -10.36 -16.71 12.42
C ASP A 111 -9.16 -16.75 11.45
N PRO A 112 -8.37 -17.84 11.47
CA PRO A 112 -7.16 -17.95 10.66
C PRO A 112 -7.43 -18.00 9.16
N ALA A 113 -8.59 -18.54 8.76
CA ALA A 113 -8.96 -18.68 7.36
C ALA A 113 -9.46 -17.34 6.82
N ALA A 114 -10.28 -16.63 7.59
CA ALA A 114 -10.74 -15.29 7.23
C ALA A 114 -9.57 -14.31 7.14
N ALA A 115 -8.66 -14.31 8.12
CA ALA A 115 -7.46 -13.45 8.11
C ALA A 115 -6.58 -13.71 6.88
N GLN A 116 -6.32 -14.99 6.58
CA GLN A 116 -5.52 -15.37 5.40
C GLN A 116 -6.19 -14.93 4.09
N ALA A 117 -7.50 -15.15 3.96
CA ALA A 117 -8.25 -14.78 2.77
C ALA A 117 -8.32 -13.26 2.59
N ALA A 118 -8.46 -12.49 3.67
CA ALA A 118 -8.45 -11.03 3.62
C ALA A 118 -7.09 -10.48 3.15
N VAL A 119 -5.99 -10.96 3.73
CA VAL A 119 -4.64 -10.55 3.29
C VAL A 119 -4.35 -11.00 1.86
N ARG A 120 -4.81 -12.19 1.45
CA ARG A 120 -4.67 -12.64 0.05
C ARG A 120 -5.30 -11.63 -0.91
N ARG A 121 -6.57 -11.29 -0.71
CA ARG A 121 -7.29 -10.31 -1.54
C ARG A 121 -6.60 -8.96 -1.55
N HIS A 122 -6.12 -8.50 -0.39
CA HIS A 122 -5.38 -7.25 -0.29
C HIS A 122 -4.09 -7.24 -1.11
N ILE A 123 -3.26 -8.28 -0.98
CA ILE A 123 -2.00 -8.38 -1.74
C ILE A 123 -2.27 -8.49 -3.25
N ASP A 124 -3.30 -9.22 -3.65
CA ASP A 124 -3.69 -9.34 -5.06
C ASP A 124 -4.13 -7.97 -5.61
N PHE A 125 -4.96 -7.22 -4.88
CA PHE A 125 -5.35 -5.84 -5.22
C PHE A 125 -4.16 -4.87 -5.28
N VAL A 126 -3.24 -4.94 -4.31
CA VAL A 126 -2.03 -4.10 -4.30
C VAL A 126 -1.15 -4.43 -5.51
N HIS A 127 -0.99 -5.70 -5.84
CA HIS A 127 -0.24 -6.12 -7.02
C HIS A 127 -0.88 -5.59 -8.32
N GLU A 128 -2.18 -5.79 -8.51
CA GLU A 128 -2.92 -5.32 -9.68
C GLU A 128 -2.85 -3.79 -9.83
N SER A 129 -2.97 -3.05 -8.72
CA SER A 129 -2.85 -1.59 -8.72
C SER A 129 -1.44 -1.10 -9.05
N MET A 130 -0.40 -1.80 -8.58
CA MET A 130 0.98 -1.49 -8.97
C MET A 130 1.21 -1.69 -10.46
N GLU A 131 0.68 -2.78 -11.04
CA GLU A 131 0.76 -2.98 -12.48
C GLU A 131 -0.03 -1.93 -13.27
N ALA A 132 -1.24 -1.59 -12.81
CA ALA A 132 -2.08 -0.57 -13.44
C ALA A 132 -1.37 0.80 -13.43
N ARG A 133 -0.77 1.17 -12.30
CA ARG A 133 0.06 2.37 -12.17
C ARG A 133 1.24 2.35 -13.14
N ALA A 134 2.00 1.25 -13.20
CA ALA A 134 3.15 1.13 -14.11
C ALA A 134 2.73 1.25 -15.58
N ARG A 135 1.60 0.65 -15.96
CA ARG A 135 1.02 0.80 -17.31
C ARG A 135 0.61 2.24 -17.59
N HIS A 136 0.02 2.94 -16.61
CA HIS A 136 -0.36 4.34 -16.73
C HIS A 136 0.88 5.24 -16.93
N GLU A 137 1.91 5.09 -16.10
CA GLU A 137 3.17 5.83 -16.19
C GLU A 137 3.87 5.62 -17.55
N ALA A 138 3.89 4.37 -18.05
CA ALA A 138 4.46 4.06 -19.36
C ALA A 138 3.69 4.75 -20.51
N ARG A 139 2.36 4.80 -20.44
CA ARG A 139 1.52 5.51 -21.43
C ARG A 139 1.79 7.01 -21.41
N GLU A 140 1.84 7.62 -20.23
CA GLU A 140 2.13 9.05 -20.10
C GLU A 140 3.53 9.41 -20.62
N SER A 141 4.53 8.60 -20.29
CA SER A 141 5.91 8.79 -20.75
C SER A 141 5.99 8.77 -22.27
N ARG A 142 5.37 7.77 -22.92
CA ARG A 142 5.30 7.67 -24.38
C ARG A 142 4.59 8.87 -25.01
N ALA A 143 3.48 9.33 -24.43
CA ALA A 143 2.76 10.50 -24.91
C ALA A 143 3.61 11.79 -24.81
N LYS A 144 4.33 11.99 -23.71
CA LYS A 144 5.25 13.13 -23.52
C LYS A 144 6.39 13.12 -24.55
N VAL A 145 6.95 11.96 -24.86
CA VAL A 145 7.99 11.81 -25.91
C VAL A 145 7.41 12.14 -27.28
N ALA A 146 6.25 11.59 -27.63
CA ALA A 146 5.57 11.87 -28.91
C ALA A 146 5.28 13.37 -29.06
N GLN A 147 4.77 14.04 -28.02
CA GLN A 147 4.49 15.47 -28.04
C GLN A 147 5.74 16.32 -28.25
N ARG A 148 6.88 15.95 -27.66
CA ARG A 148 8.17 16.62 -27.87
C ARG A 148 8.66 16.47 -29.31
N LEU A 149 8.50 15.29 -29.89
CA LEU A 149 8.88 15.02 -31.29
C LEU A 149 8.00 15.79 -32.28
N THR A 150 6.71 15.96 -31.99
CA THR A 150 5.81 16.78 -32.82
C THR A 150 6.03 18.30 -32.67
N ARG A 151 6.75 18.75 -31.63
CA ARG A 151 7.07 20.16 -31.35
C ARG A 151 8.51 20.55 -31.76
N GLY A 152 9.11 19.87 -32.75
CA GLY A 152 10.48 20.12 -33.26
C GLY A 152 10.79 21.60 -33.59
N PRO A 153 12.08 21.99 -33.62
CA PRO A 153 12.57 23.33 -33.29
C PRO A 153 11.98 24.38 -34.23
N GLY A 154 11.43 25.44 -33.64
CA GLY A 154 10.94 26.59 -34.39
C GLY A 154 12.03 27.09 -35.34
N VAL A 155 11.70 27.13 -36.62
CA VAL A 155 12.45 27.83 -37.66
C VAL A 155 12.75 29.23 -37.13
N LYS A 156 14.03 29.51 -36.80
CA LYS A 156 14.49 30.88 -36.66
C LYS A 156 14.38 31.48 -38.05
N ALA A 157 13.34 32.27 -38.28
CA ALA A 157 13.28 33.17 -39.41
C ALA A 157 14.36 34.24 -39.18
N GLU A 158 15.53 34.02 -39.79
CA GLU A 158 16.39 35.13 -40.20
C GLU A 158 15.57 35.99 -41.15
N VAL A 159 15.27 37.22 -40.72
CA VAL A 159 14.91 38.29 -41.64
C VAL A 159 15.92 39.39 -41.34
N GLU A 160 17.00 39.36 -42.13
CA GLU A 160 17.83 40.52 -42.43
C GLU A 160 16.94 41.62 -43.05
N GLY A 161 17.17 42.87 -42.65
CA GLY A 161 16.50 44.05 -43.16
C GLY A 161 16.75 45.27 -42.29
#